data_AF-A0A1G1JYF1-F1
#
_entry.id   AF-A0A1G1JYF1-F1
#
_cell.length_a   1.000
_cell.length_b   1.000
_cell.length_c   1.000
_cell.angle_alpha   90.00
_cell.angle_beta   90.00
_cell.angle_gamma   90.00
#
_symmetry.space_group_name_H-M   'P 1'
#
loop_
_entity.id
_entity.type
_entity.pdbx_description
1 polymer ?
#
loop_
_entity_poly.entity_id
_entity_poly.type
_entity_poly.pdbx_seq_one_letter_code
_entity_poly.pdbx_strand_id
1 'polypeptide(L)'
;MTGEGSPFGPSRNDGFVTDLCASFQETVMQWVTQKTMLASEAEGIKNIVVGGGVSANSRLRGLLAEETKRRGLTLFIPSFELTTDNAAMIARLGYSLFRNGKRSGFDMTADPSLRIGGETNGNFTRRP
;
A
#
# COMPACT_ATOMS: atom_id res chain seq x y z
N MET A 1 -2.03 52.24 -17.65
CA MET A 1 -0.93 51.51 -16.98
C MET A 1 -1.28 50.03 -17.07
N THR A 2 -0.76 49.40 -18.12
CA THR A 2 -1.02 48.01 -18.50
C THR A 2 -0.20 47.10 -17.58
N GLY A 3 -0.87 46.38 -16.69
CA GLY A 3 -0.25 45.33 -15.89
C GLY A 3 0.15 44.17 -16.79
N GLU A 4 1.46 43.98 -16.94
CA GLU A 4 2.03 42.87 -17.70
C GLU A 4 1.59 41.54 -17.10
N GLY A 5 1.10 40.65 -17.96
CA GLY A 5 0.82 39.27 -17.60
C GLY A 5 2.10 38.54 -17.22
N SER A 6 2.04 37.82 -16.10
CA SER A 6 3.07 36.86 -15.68
C SER A 6 3.43 35.91 -16.84
N PRO A 7 4.73 35.61 -17.09
CA PRO A 7 5.16 34.68 -18.13
C PRO A 7 4.83 33.20 -17.84
N PHE A 8 4.15 32.91 -16.73
CA PHE A 8 3.81 31.56 -16.28
C PHE A 8 2.31 31.29 -16.30
N GLY A 9 1.74 31.10 -17.49
CA GLY A 9 0.43 30.46 -17.69
C GLY A 9 -0.79 31.14 -17.03
N PRO A 10 -2.01 30.59 -17.21
CA PRO A 10 -3.21 31.16 -16.60
C PRO A 10 -3.07 31.23 -15.08
N SER A 11 -3.59 32.30 -14.46
CA SER A 11 -3.58 32.46 -13.00
C SER A 11 -4.28 31.26 -12.37
N ARG A 12 -3.51 30.40 -11.69
CA ARG A 12 -4.04 29.20 -11.04
C ARG A 12 -4.98 29.62 -9.91
N ASN A 13 -6.28 29.58 -10.18
CA ASN A 13 -7.32 29.59 -9.16
C ASN A 13 -7.33 28.20 -8.48
N ASP A 14 -7.48 28.17 -7.16
CA ASP A 14 -7.63 26.97 -6.31
C ASP A 14 -8.60 25.92 -6.88
N GLY A 15 -9.64 26.35 -7.61
CA GLY A 15 -10.58 25.46 -8.29
C GLY A 15 -9.92 24.55 -9.33
N PHE A 16 -9.04 25.08 -10.18
CA PHE A 16 -8.35 24.28 -11.20
C PHE A 16 -7.43 23.22 -10.57
N VAL A 17 -6.70 23.58 -9.51
CA VAL A 17 -5.82 22.64 -8.80
C VAL A 17 -6.64 21.55 -8.12
N THR A 18 -7.78 21.90 -7.55
CA THR A 18 -8.70 20.94 -6.91
C THR A 18 -9.24 19.93 -7.93
N ASP A 19 -9.71 20.40 -9.09
CA ASP A 19 -10.24 19.55 -10.15
C ASP A 19 -9.16 18.62 -10.74
N LEU A 20 -7.94 19.14 -10.90
CA LEU A 20 -6.80 18.35 -11.35
C LEU A 20 -6.44 17.24 -10.34
N CYS A 21 -6.36 17.57 -9.06
CA CYS A 21 -6.09 16.60 -7.99
C CYS A 21 -7.19 15.54 -7.89
N ALA A 22 -8.46 15.95 -8.00
CA ALA A 22 -9.60 15.05 -7.93
C ALA A 22 -9.62 14.07 -9.10
N SER A 23 -9.45 14.55 -10.34
CA SER A 23 -9.41 13.71 -11.53
C SER A 23 -8.22 12.76 -11.55
N PHE A 24 -7.04 13.22 -11.10
CA PHE A 24 -5.87 12.37 -10.91
C PHE A 24 -6.12 11.27 -9.88
N GLN A 25 -6.58 11.64 -8.68
CA GLN A 25 -6.88 10.67 -7.62
C GLN A 25 -7.87 9.63 -8.13
N GLU A 26 -8.95 10.07 -8.77
CA GLU A 26 -9.99 9.17 -9.27
C GLU A 26 -9.43 8.15 -10.26
N THR A 27 -8.67 8.63 -11.25
CA THR A 27 -8.09 7.78 -12.29
C THR A 27 -7.16 6.73 -11.68
N VAL A 28 -6.27 7.14 -10.77
CA VAL A 28 -5.30 6.23 -10.14
C VAL A 28 -6.01 5.21 -9.25
N MET A 29 -6.97 5.64 -8.42
CA MET A 29 -7.66 4.72 -7.51
C MET A 29 -8.54 3.71 -8.26
N GLN A 30 -9.20 4.13 -9.34
CA GLN A 30 -9.94 3.21 -10.21
C GLN A 30 -9.01 2.19 -10.86
N TRP A 31 -7.86 2.64 -11.40
CA TRP A 31 -6.91 1.75 -12.06
C TRP A 31 -6.34 0.70 -11.09
N VAL A 32 -5.91 1.10 -9.90
CA VAL A 32 -5.40 0.18 -8.86
C VAL A 32 -6.48 -0.83 -8.46
N THR A 33 -7.73 -0.38 -8.27
CA THR A 33 -8.87 -1.25 -7.93
C THR A 33 -9.10 -2.28 -9.04
N GLN A 34 -9.17 -1.83 -10.30
CA GLN A 34 -9.39 -2.70 -11.45
C GLN A 34 -8.27 -3.75 -11.59
N LYS A 35 -7.00 -3.34 -11.47
CA LYS A 35 -5.86 -4.26 -11.55
C LYS A 35 -5.85 -5.27 -10.41
N THR A 36 -6.27 -4.86 -9.20
CA THR A 36 -6.44 -5.75 -8.05
C THR A 36 -7.49 -6.82 -8.34
N MET A 37 -8.64 -6.45 -8.90
CA MET A 37 -9.69 -7.41 -9.24
C MET A 37 -9.27 -8.36 -10.37
N LEU A 38 -8.57 -7.86 -11.38
CA LEU A 38 -8.02 -8.68 -12.47
C LEU A 38 -7.02 -9.70 -11.95
N ALA A 39 -6.13 -9.31 -11.04
CA ALA A 39 -5.17 -10.23 -10.42
C ALA A 39 -5.87 -11.28 -9.55
N SER A 40 -6.88 -10.87 -8.78
CA SER A 40 -7.70 -11.79 -7.97
C SER A 40 -8.39 -12.86 -8.83
N GLU A 41 -8.95 -12.45 -9.97
CA GLU A 41 -9.61 -13.36 -10.91
C GLU A 41 -8.61 -14.30 -11.59
N ALA A 42 -7.49 -13.76 -12.08
CA ALA A 42 -6.45 -14.55 -12.74
C ALA A 42 -5.84 -15.63 -11.83
N GLU A 43 -5.65 -15.31 -10.54
CA GLU A 43 -5.02 -16.20 -9.56
C GLU A 43 -6.04 -16.99 -8.71
N GLY A 44 -7.34 -16.80 -8.93
CA GLY A 44 -8.40 -17.43 -8.13
C GLY A 44 -8.40 -17.05 -6.64
N ILE A 45 -7.83 -15.90 -6.29
CA ILE A 45 -7.68 -15.42 -4.90
C ILE A 45 -8.99 -14.77 -4.43
N LYS A 46 -9.47 -15.15 -3.25
CA LYS A 46 -10.71 -14.61 -2.65
C LYS A 46 -10.50 -13.53 -1.59
N ASN A 47 -9.26 -13.37 -1.13
CA ASN A 47 -8.91 -12.48 -0.03
C ASN A 47 -7.98 -11.37 -0.53
N ILE A 48 -8.43 -10.13 -0.40
CA ILE A 48 -7.66 -8.94 -0.75
C ILE A 48 -7.17 -8.30 0.54
N VAL A 49 -5.86 -8.09 0.64
CA VAL A 49 -5.23 -7.37 1.75
C VAL A 49 -4.59 -6.10 1.20
N VAL A 50 -4.81 -4.97 1.86
CA VAL A 50 -4.26 -3.68 1.43
C VAL A 50 -3.38 -3.11 2.54
N GLY A 51 -2.15 -2.76 2.21
CA GLY A 51 -1.19 -2.14 3.12
C GLY A 51 -0.47 -0.95 2.47
N GLY A 52 0.35 -0.26 3.26
CA GLY A 52 1.11 0.91 2.84
C GLY A 52 0.31 2.21 2.95
N GLY A 53 1.02 3.35 3.04
CA GLY A 53 0.40 4.65 3.37
C GLY A 53 -0.72 5.09 2.42
N VAL A 54 -0.67 4.70 1.14
CA VAL A 54 -1.73 5.01 0.16
C VAL A 54 -3.05 4.34 0.52
N SER A 55 -3.05 3.24 1.27
CA SER A 55 -4.29 2.60 1.71
C SER A 55 -5.04 3.41 2.78
N ALA A 56 -4.45 4.50 3.29
CA ALA A 56 -5.16 5.52 4.08
C ALA A 56 -6.01 6.46 3.19
N ASN A 57 -6.01 6.29 1.87
CA ASN A 57 -6.89 7.05 0.99
C ASN A 57 -8.34 6.53 1.11
N SER A 58 -9.26 7.39 1.54
CA SER A 58 -10.67 7.03 1.74
C SER A 58 -11.37 6.62 0.43
N ARG A 59 -11.02 7.24 -0.70
CA ARG A 59 -11.57 6.89 -2.01
C ARG A 59 -11.15 5.48 -2.42
N LEU A 60 -9.89 5.11 -2.21
CA LEU A 60 -9.41 3.74 -2.46
C LEU A 60 -10.15 2.70 -1.61
N ARG A 61 -10.31 2.97 -0.31
CA ARG A 61 -11.04 2.09 0.61
C ARG A 61 -12.48 1.87 0.14
N GLY A 62 -13.15 2.93 -0.29
CA GLY A 62 -14.51 2.87 -0.83
C GLY A 62 -14.62 2.00 -2.09
N LEU A 63 -13.79 2.27 -3.10
CA LEU A 63 -13.79 1.52 -4.36
C LEU A 63 -13.50 0.03 -4.17
N LEU A 64 -12.51 -0.31 -3.33
CA LEU A 64 -12.20 -1.70 -3.02
C LEU A 64 -13.34 -2.38 -2.24
N ALA A 65 -13.95 -1.70 -1.28
CA ALA A 65 -15.07 -2.26 -0.51
C ALA A 65 -16.28 -2.56 -1.40
N GLU A 66 -16.59 -1.67 -2.35
CA GLU A 66 -17.65 -1.87 -3.32
C GLU A 66 -17.36 -3.06 -4.24
N GLU A 67 -16.19 -3.07 -4.89
CA GLU A 67 -15.83 -4.11 -5.86
C GLU A 67 -15.68 -5.50 -5.23
N THR A 68 -15.07 -5.57 -4.04
CA THR A 68 -14.93 -6.84 -3.32
C THR A 68 -16.28 -7.38 -2.89
N LYS A 69 -17.18 -6.54 -2.37
CA LYS A 69 -18.56 -6.93 -2.04
C LYS A 69 -19.32 -7.43 -3.27
N ARG A 70 -19.22 -6.72 -4.39
CA ARG A 70 -19.88 -7.09 -5.66
C ARG A 70 -19.42 -8.45 -6.18
N ARG A 71 -18.14 -8.80 -5.94
CA ARG A 71 -17.51 -10.05 -6.40
C ARG A 71 -17.50 -11.17 -5.34
N GLY A 72 -18.02 -10.93 -4.14
CA GLY A 72 -17.99 -11.89 -3.04
C GLY A 72 -16.58 -12.19 -2.50
N LEU A 73 -15.66 -11.22 -2.61
CA LEU A 73 -14.31 -11.29 -2.08
C LEU A 73 -14.28 -10.72 -0.65
N THR A 74 -13.30 -11.17 0.15
CA THR A 74 -13.06 -10.62 1.48
C THR A 74 -11.98 -9.56 1.42
N LEU A 75 -12.23 -8.40 2.02
CA LEU A 75 -11.31 -7.27 2.06
C LEU A 75 -10.76 -7.06 3.48
N PHE A 76 -9.44 -7.02 3.61
CA PHE A 76 -8.72 -6.74 4.84
C PHE A 76 -7.95 -5.43 4.71
N ILE A 77 -8.37 -4.42 5.46
CA ILE A 77 -7.68 -3.13 5.53
C ILE A 77 -7.48 -2.80 7.01
N PRO A 78 -6.24 -2.48 7.45
CA PRO A 78 -5.98 -2.08 8.82
C PRO A 78 -6.65 -0.74 9.17
N SER A 79 -6.69 -0.42 10.46
CA SER A 79 -7.08 0.94 10.89
C SER A 79 -6.12 1.97 10.31
N PHE A 80 -6.54 3.24 10.24
CA PHE A 80 -5.74 4.30 9.62
C PHE A 80 -4.36 4.45 10.28
N GLU A 81 -4.29 4.32 11.61
CA GLU A 81 -3.06 4.43 12.40
C GLU A 81 -2.05 3.31 12.12
N LEU A 82 -2.53 2.17 11.61
CA LEU A 82 -1.72 0.99 11.30
C LEU A 82 -1.41 0.83 9.81
N THR A 83 -1.79 1.81 9.01
CA THR A 83 -1.68 1.75 7.55
C THR A 83 -0.28 2.17 7.05
N THR A 84 0.37 3.08 7.76
CA THR A 84 1.75 3.50 7.49
C THR A 84 2.76 2.62 8.22
N ASP A 85 4.05 2.77 7.91
CA ASP A 85 5.12 2.04 8.59
C ASP A 85 5.06 2.26 10.11
N ASN A 86 5.01 1.14 10.85
CA ASN A 86 4.88 1.16 12.31
C ASN A 86 5.60 -0.02 12.96
N ALA A 87 5.93 0.11 14.24
CA ALA A 87 6.62 -0.96 14.98
C ALA A 87 5.73 -2.21 15.17
N ALA A 88 4.40 -2.06 15.15
CA ALA A 88 3.48 -3.18 15.38
C ALA A 88 3.55 -4.23 14.25
N MET A 89 3.69 -3.81 12.99
CA MET A 89 3.87 -4.76 11.88
C MET A 89 5.18 -5.55 12.00
N ILE A 90 6.27 -4.89 12.44
CA ILE A 90 7.56 -5.54 12.67
C ILE A 90 7.47 -6.52 13.84
N ALA A 91 6.85 -6.12 14.95
CA ALA A 91 6.62 -6.99 16.10
C ALA A 91 5.78 -8.22 15.73
N ARG A 92 4.71 -8.04 14.93
CA ARG A 92 3.85 -9.14 14.49
C ARG A 92 4.60 -10.13 13.59
N LEU A 93 5.42 -9.63 12.67
CA LEU A 93 6.28 -10.45 11.82
C LEU A 93 7.33 -11.19 12.65
N GLY A 94 8.05 -10.48 13.52
CA GLY A 94 9.05 -11.04 14.42
C GLY A 94 8.49 -12.14 15.32
N TYR A 95 7.30 -11.92 15.90
CA TYR A 95 6.58 -12.94 16.66
C TYR A 95 6.24 -14.17 15.79
N SER A 96 5.76 -13.96 14.56
CA SER A 96 5.46 -15.05 13.62
C SER A 96 6.69 -15.90 13.31
N LEU A 97 7.80 -15.24 12.96
CA LEU A 97 9.09 -15.89 12.71
C LEU A 97 9.57 -16.63 13.96
N PHE A 98 9.45 -15.99 15.13
CA PHE A 98 9.87 -16.57 16.39
C PHE A 98 9.13 -17.87 16.71
N ARG A 99 7.80 -17.86 16.52
CA ARG A 99 6.92 -19.03 16.70
C ARG A 99 7.22 -20.15 15.71
N ASN A 100 7.73 -19.82 14.53
CA ASN A 100 8.16 -20.78 13.50
C ASN A 100 9.61 -21.26 13.67
N GLY A 101 10.21 -21.04 14.85
CA GLY A 101 11.57 -21.50 15.16
C GLY A 101 12.69 -20.72 14.47
N LYS A 102 12.38 -19.62 13.78
CA LYS A 102 13.39 -18.77 13.13
C LYS A 102 14.06 -17.86 14.18
N ARG A 103 15.39 -17.86 14.21
CA ARG A 103 16.24 -17.00 15.05
C ARG A 103 17.40 -16.41 14.23
N SER A 104 17.74 -15.16 14.48
CA SER A 104 18.95 -14.53 13.92
C SER A 104 20.08 -14.55 14.96
N GLY A 105 21.33 -14.61 14.49
CA GLY A 105 22.51 -14.40 15.33
C GLY A 105 22.71 -12.92 15.69
N PHE A 106 23.68 -12.65 16.57
CA PHE A 106 24.06 -11.29 16.96
C PHE A 106 24.83 -10.54 15.85
N ASP A 107 25.24 -11.24 14.81
CA ASP A 107 25.90 -10.75 13.61
C ASP A 107 24.92 -10.24 12.54
N MET A 108 23.61 -10.27 12.81
CA MET A 108 22.59 -9.78 11.89
C MET A 108 22.78 -8.30 11.58
N THR A 109 22.78 -7.97 10.29
CA THR A 109 22.87 -6.59 9.79
C THR A 109 21.64 -6.22 8.95
N ALA A 110 21.50 -4.93 8.66
CA ALA A 110 20.46 -4.43 7.77
C ALA A 110 20.82 -4.68 6.31
N ASP A 111 19.81 -5.03 5.50
CA ASP A 111 19.92 -5.11 4.04
C ASP A 111 18.92 -4.13 3.40
N PRO A 112 19.38 -3.00 2.84
CA PRO A 112 18.50 -2.02 2.20
C PRO A 112 17.91 -2.51 0.88
N SER A 113 18.44 -3.60 0.32
CA SER A 113 18.02 -4.20 -0.94
C SER A 113 17.22 -5.51 -0.77
N LEU A 114 16.78 -5.79 0.46
CA LEU A 114 16.07 -7.02 0.79
C LEU A 114 14.80 -7.17 -0.04
N ARG A 115 14.70 -8.28 -0.79
CA ARG A 115 13.54 -8.60 -1.62
C ARG A 115 12.40 -9.19 -0.79
N ILE A 116 11.17 -8.76 -1.05
CA ILE A 116 9.97 -9.38 -0.50
C ILE A 116 9.87 -10.81 -1.05
N GLY A 117 9.80 -11.79 -0.14
CA GLY A 117 9.81 -13.22 -0.49
C GLY A 117 11.19 -13.79 -0.84
N GLY A 118 12.26 -12.98 -0.79
CA GLY A 118 13.62 -13.46 -0.93
C GLY A 118 14.07 -14.24 0.31
N GLU A 119 14.94 -15.23 0.11
CA GLU A 119 15.67 -15.83 1.22
C GLU A 119 16.61 -14.78 1.81
N THR A 120 16.44 -14.46 3.09
CA THR A 120 17.42 -13.66 3.81
C THR A 120 18.72 -14.45 3.88
N ASN A 121 19.85 -13.86 3.45
CA ASN A 121 21.19 -14.45 3.66
C ASN A 121 21.55 -14.60 5.17
N GLY A 122 20.65 -14.24 6.08
CA GLY A 122 20.77 -14.53 7.50
C GLY A 122 20.59 -16.03 7.76
N ASN A 123 21.62 -16.65 8.34
CA ASN A 123 21.59 -18.02 8.87
C ASN A 123 20.50 -18.16 9.95
N PHE A 124 19.25 -18.33 9.52
CA PHE A 124 18.14 -18.68 10.40
C PHE A 124 18.29 -20.15 10.80
N THR A 125 19.11 -20.40 11.83
CA THR A 125 19.30 -21.76 12.34
C THR A 125 18.04 -22.21 13.06
N ARG A 126 17.50 -23.37 12.66
CA ARG A 126 16.57 -24.13 13.51
C ARG A 126 17.41 -24.82 14.58
N ARG A 127 17.30 -24.40 15.85
CA ARG A 127 17.79 -25.24 16.94
C ARG A 127 16.78 -26.37 17.22
N PRO A 128 17.26 -27.55 17.64
CA PRO A 128 16.45 -28.76 17.81
C PRO A 128 15.29 -28.58 18.79
#